data_AF-A0A959TW82-F1
#
_entry.id   AF-A0A959TW82-F1
#
_cell.length_a   1.000
_cell.length_b   1.000
_cell.length_c   1.000
_cell.angle_alpha   90.00
_cell.angle_beta   90.00
_cell.angle_gamma   90.00
#
_symmetry.space_group_name_H-M   'P 1'
#
loop_
_entity.id
_entity.type
_entity.pdbx_description
1 polymer ?
#
loop_
_entity_poly.entity_id
_entity_poly.type
_entity_poly.pdbx_seq_one_letter_code
_entity_poly.pdbx_strand_id
1 'polypeptide(L)'
;MTTTSLPLISFQRALLFAVLLIPVTLSAQDKPYGSVVLEVLPRTLSKDRSATLIDVRSAGEFQDTSMYHAYNMGRLKGAVHVDGRELPQRMGELRQRCRGPIYVYSSHAERSRKACSIIADSLPNPVVHVDGGLVRFWNGSVRLNDLKAMVVTDLPYELIGGPDLCQLVDDKGVLFVDVRPGVIFERGGTELIRAGGAPVNRIHIPVEALTMRMGELPKDGKLVLYDQDGGLAAAAALLLTGSGHTDVSVLFEGLDGLLQQPHERFPCQGKDWSSTTPYRLVAAEDLDTAEVRMGPVMIIDIRSNEAYLGTSPETWRNIGTLRGSFHMPADRLKQDLPALELFVHDPIMVMDHGHDGNAFEAARTLVDMGHTDVRILTGGLSGLQWHVRNTPGMAHWERWMLPAPGEE
;
A
#
# COMPACT_ATOMS: atom_id res chain seq x y z
N MET A 1 61.57 -0.74 -59.86
CA MET A 1 61.32 -0.82 -58.40
C MET A 1 59.83 -0.77 -58.18
N THR A 2 59.28 -1.95 -57.89
CA THR A 2 58.04 -2.28 -57.16
C THR A 2 56.94 -1.22 -57.00
N THR A 3 55.86 -1.46 -57.74
CA THR A 3 54.48 -1.06 -57.48
C THR A 3 53.84 -1.91 -56.37
N THR A 4 53.19 -1.31 -55.38
CA THR A 4 52.22 -1.99 -54.51
C THR A 4 51.07 -1.05 -54.14
N SER A 5 49.93 -1.26 -54.79
CA SER A 5 48.62 -0.73 -54.45
C SER A 5 47.91 -1.66 -53.45
N LEU A 6 47.39 -1.11 -52.36
CA LEU A 6 46.54 -1.83 -51.39
C LEU A 6 45.06 -1.79 -51.82
N PRO A 7 44.27 -2.84 -51.57
CA PRO A 7 42.88 -2.91 -52.00
C PRO A 7 41.91 -2.30 -50.97
N LEU A 8 40.85 -1.67 -51.49
CA LEU A 8 39.65 -1.30 -50.73
C LEU A 8 38.96 -2.55 -50.18
N ILE A 9 38.77 -2.60 -48.86
CA ILE A 9 37.89 -3.58 -48.20
C ILE A 9 36.50 -2.96 -48.04
N SER A 10 35.53 -3.59 -48.67
CA SER A 10 34.10 -3.31 -48.61
C SER A 10 33.55 -3.58 -47.20
N PHE A 11 33.07 -2.55 -46.52
CA PHE A 11 32.29 -2.67 -45.28
C PHE A 11 30.84 -3.05 -45.61
N GLN A 12 30.52 -4.35 -45.55
CA GLN A 12 29.13 -4.79 -45.54
C GLN A 12 28.51 -4.54 -44.17
N ARG A 13 27.43 -3.77 -44.14
CA ARG A 13 26.59 -3.52 -42.95
C ARG A 13 25.78 -4.77 -42.62
N ALA A 14 26.22 -5.55 -41.64
CA ALA A 14 25.38 -6.53 -40.96
C ALA A 14 24.48 -5.80 -39.96
N LEU A 15 23.19 -5.68 -40.27
CA LEU A 15 22.18 -5.15 -39.36
C LEU A 15 21.82 -6.24 -38.35
N LEU A 16 22.53 -6.28 -37.22
CA LEU A 16 22.21 -7.18 -36.12
C LEU A 16 20.95 -6.64 -35.41
N PHE A 17 19.82 -7.33 -35.56
CA PHE A 17 18.64 -7.11 -34.73
C PHE A 17 18.95 -7.57 -33.30
N ALA A 18 19.41 -6.64 -32.46
CA ALA A 18 19.47 -6.85 -31.02
C ALA A 18 18.03 -6.82 -30.47
N VAL A 19 17.43 -8.01 -30.30
CA VAL A 19 16.23 -8.17 -29.48
C VAL A 19 16.64 -7.79 -28.06
N LEU A 20 16.19 -6.62 -27.61
CA LEU A 20 16.29 -6.19 -26.21
C LEU A 20 15.45 -7.15 -25.36
N LEU A 21 16.08 -8.23 -24.90
CA LEU A 21 15.57 -9.05 -23.80
C LEU A 21 15.59 -8.16 -22.57
N ILE A 22 14.42 -7.65 -22.17
CA ILE A 22 14.27 -7.02 -20.86
C ILE A 22 14.59 -8.10 -19.83
N PRO A 23 15.56 -7.89 -18.94
CA PRO A 23 15.86 -8.86 -17.89
C PRO A 23 14.63 -8.95 -16.98
N VAL A 24 13.89 -10.04 -17.10
CA VAL A 24 12.96 -10.47 -16.07
C VAL A 24 13.85 -11.03 -14.97
N THR A 25 13.99 -10.28 -13.88
CA THR A 25 14.70 -10.75 -12.68
C THR A 25 13.87 -11.85 -12.04
N LEU A 26 14.17 -13.11 -12.39
CA LEU A 26 13.70 -14.26 -11.63
C LEU A 26 14.46 -14.29 -10.30
N SER A 27 13.81 -13.84 -9.23
CA SER A 27 14.27 -14.12 -7.86
C SER A 27 14.04 -15.60 -7.58
N ALA A 28 15.10 -16.33 -7.20
CA ALA A 28 15.11 -17.78 -7.03
C ALA A 28 14.47 -18.24 -5.70
N GLN A 29 13.24 -17.81 -5.44
CA GLN A 29 12.29 -18.68 -4.74
C GLN A 29 11.60 -19.49 -5.83
N ASP A 30 11.53 -20.83 -5.70
CA ASP A 30 10.87 -21.74 -6.64
C ASP A 30 9.34 -21.52 -6.66
N LYS A 31 8.91 -20.32 -7.03
CA LYS A 31 7.50 -20.01 -7.27
C LYS A 31 7.17 -20.56 -8.65
N PRO A 32 6.02 -21.24 -8.81
CA PRO A 32 5.60 -21.75 -10.11
C PRO A 32 5.15 -20.64 -11.09
N TYR A 33 5.39 -19.36 -10.75
CA TYR A 33 4.99 -18.19 -11.50
C TYR A 33 6.07 -17.10 -11.45
N GLY A 34 6.15 -16.28 -12.50
CA GLY A 34 6.96 -15.06 -12.50
C GLY A 34 6.22 -13.89 -11.82
N SER A 35 6.88 -12.75 -11.64
CA SER A 35 6.22 -11.53 -11.19
C SER A 35 6.55 -10.32 -12.08
N VAL A 36 5.70 -9.31 -12.02
CA VAL A 36 5.89 -8.03 -12.69
C VAL A 36 5.34 -6.92 -11.83
N VAL A 37 6.06 -5.80 -11.75
CA VAL A 37 5.56 -4.61 -11.05
C VAL A 37 4.51 -3.88 -11.90
N LEU A 38 3.52 -3.30 -11.25
CA LEU A 38 2.37 -2.68 -11.90
C LEU A 38 2.78 -1.61 -12.93
N GLU A 39 3.85 -0.87 -12.66
CA GLU A 39 4.40 0.23 -13.47
C GLU A 39 4.74 -0.19 -14.90
N VAL A 40 5.26 -1.41 -15.08
CA VAL A 40 5.70 -1.89 -16.39
C VAL A 40 4.62 -2.73 -17.07
N LEU A 41 3.55 -3.07 -16.37
CA LEU A 41 2.46 -3.90 -16.87
C LEU A 41 1.87 -3.38 -18.20
N PRO A 42 1.59 -2.08 -18.39
CA PRO A 42 1.07 -1.57 -19.68
C PRO A 42 1.99 -1.91 -20.85
N ARG A 43 3.29 -1.71 -20.67
CA ARG A 43 4.31 -2.01 -21.69
C ARG A 43 4.42 -3.50 -21.93
N THR A 44 4.36 -4.30 -20.87
CA THR A 44 4.40 -5.76 -20.96
C THR A 44 3.21 -6.30 -21.76
N LEU A 45 1.98 -5.90 -21.41
CA LEU A 45 0.77 -6.33 -22.12
C LEU A 45 0.70 -5.82 -23.57
N SER A 46 1.30 -4.66 -23.87
CA SER A 46 1.34 -4.12 -25.23
C SER A 46 2.14 -4.99 -26.21
N LYS A 47 3.11 -5.77 -25.70
CA LYS A 47 4.00 -6.63 -26.50
C LYS A 47 3.39 -7.99 -26.81
N ASP A 48 2.41 -8.42 -26.03
CA ASP A 48 1.77 -9.73 -26.18
C ASP A 48 0.25 -9.60 -26.20
N ARG A 49 -0.31 -9.65 -27.41
CA ARG A 49 -1.77 -9.59 -27.63
C ARG A 49 -2.49 -10.86 -27.18
N SER A 50 -1.78 -11.95 -26.91
CA SER A 50 -2.33 -13.21 -26.41
C SER A 50 -2.40 -13.27 -24.88
N ALA A 51 -1.78 -12.30 -24.20
CA ALA A 51 -1.80 -12.19 -22.75
C ALA A 51 -3.23 -12.02 -22.22
N THR A 52 -3.54 -12.70 -21.12
CA THR A 52 -4.80 -12.56 -20.39
C THR A 52 -4.52 -11.91 -19.04
N LEU A 53 -5.24 -10.82 -18.74
CA LEU A 53 -5.20 -10.16 -17.44
C LEU A 53 -6.40 -10.61 -16.61
N ILE A 54 -6.17 -11.11 -15.41
CA ILE A 54 -7.20 -11.65 -14.51
C ILE A 54 -7.23 -10.83 -13.22
N ASP A 55 -8.42 -10.34 -12.87
CA ASP A 55 -8.73 -9.79 -11.56
C ASP A 55 -9.36 -10.88 -10.70
N VAL A 56 -8.74 -11.18 -9.55
CA VAL A 56 -9.22 -12.22 -8.62
C VAL A 56 -9.92 -11.69 -7.37
N ARG A 57 -10.27 -10.40 -7.36
CA ARG A 57 -11.09 -9.80 -6.30
C ARG A 57 -12.53 -10.29 -6.37
N SER A 58 -13.36 -9.89 -5.41
CA SER A 58 -14.79 -10.18 -5.48
C SER A 58 -15.47 -9.43 -6.64
N ALA A 59 -16.64 -9.90 -7.07
CA ALA A 59 -17.40 -9.23 -8.13
C ALA A 59 -17.75 -7.78 -7.76
N GLY A 60 -18.07 -7.51 -6.49
CA GLY A 60 -18.34 -6.16 -6.01
C GLY A 60 -17.14 -5.24 -6.15
N GLU A 61 -15.94 -5.69 -5.78
CA GLU A 61 -14.71 -4.89 -5.94
C GLU A 61 -14.35 -4.65 -7.41
N PHE A 62 -14.59 -5.63 -8.30
CA PHE A 62 -14.33 -5.47 -9.74
C PHE A 62 -15.28 -4.47 -10.40
N GLN A 63 -16.51 -4.39 -9.92
CA GLN A 63 -17.58 -3.54 -10.45
C GLN A 63 -17.74 -2.23 -9.69
N ASP A 64 -16.89 -1.93 -8.71
CA ASP A 64 -17.02 -0.79 -7.80
C ASP A 64 -18.37 -0.74 -7.04
N THR A 65 -18.96 -1.91 -6.74
CA THR A 65 -20.23 -2.08 -6.02
C THR A 65 -20.09 -2.82 -4.68
N SER A 66 -18.87 -3.01 -4.19
CA SER A 66 -18.63 -3.63 -2.88
C SER A 66 -19.32 -2.83 -1.77
N MET A 67 -19.90 -3.55 -0.81
CA MET A 67 -20.38 -2.96 0.45
C MET A 67 -19.23 -2.41 1.32
N TYR A 68 -18.01 -2.92 1.09
CA TYR A 68 -16.79 -2.40 1.68
C TYR A 68 -16.22 -1.35 0.72
N HIS A 69 -16.72 -0.11 0.82
CA HIS A 69 -16.46 0.94 -0.16
C HIS A 69 -14.98 1.27 -0.35
N ALA A 70 -14.13 1.09 0.68
CA ALA A 70 -12.68 1.26 0.58
C ALA A 70 -12.01 0.31 -0.45
N TYR A 71 -12.67 -0.80 -0.82
CA TYR A 71 -12.16 -1.72 -1.83
C TYR A 71 -12.68 -1.45 -3.26
N ASN A 72 -13.57 -0.46 -3.44
CA ASN A 72 -13.96 0.01 -4.76
C ASN A 72 -12.88 0.96 -5.26
N MET A 73 -12.06 0.48 -6.19
CA MET A 73 -10.82 1.14 -6.61
C MET A 73 -10.59 1.05 -8.13
N GLY A 74 -11.66 0.83 -8.88
CA GLY A 74 -11.62 0.54 -10.29
C GLY A 74 -11.07 -0.86 -10.59
N ARG A 75 -10.73 -1.08 -11.85
CA ARG A 75 -10.15 -2.31 -12.42
C ARG A 75 -9.20 -1.96 -13.56
N LEU A 76 -8.32 -2.88 -13.90
CA LEU A 76 -7.50 -2.76 -15.11
C LEU A 76 -8.34 -3.06 -16.36
N LYS A 77 -8.22 -2.20 -17.37
CA LYS A 77 -8.96 -2.24 -18.63
C LYS A 77 -8.73 -3.56 -19.36
N GLY A 78 -9.82 -4.22 -19.73
CA GLY A 78 -9.78 -5.51 -20.41
C GLY A 78 -9.50 -6.71 -19.49
N ALA A 79 -9.38 -6.50 -18.17
CA ALA A 79 -9.25 -7.61 -17.23
C ALA A 79 -10.47 -8.52 -17.24
N VAL A 80 -10.22 -9.81 -17.10
CA VAL A 80 -11.19 -10.87 -16.89
C VAL A 80 -11.44 -11.02 -15.40
N HIS A 81 -12.68 -10.95 -14.97
CA HIS A 81 -13.02 -11.20 -13.56
C HIS A 81 -13.20 -12.69 -13.29
N VAL A 82 -12.42 -13.22 -12.36
CA VAL A 82 -12.58 -14.57 -11.79
C VAL A 82 -12.32 -14.50 -10.30
N ASP A 83 -13.38 -14.49 -9.48
CA ASP A 83 -13.24 -14.46 -8.02
C ASP A 83 -12.29 -15.58 -7.54
N GLY A 84 -11.27 -15.21 -6.76
CA GLY A 84 -10.28 -16.17 -6.26
C GLY A 84 -10.89 -17.34 -5.47
N ARG A 85 -12.09 -17.17 -4.90
CA ARG A 85 -12.83 -18.22 -4.18
C ARG A 85 -13.48 -19.25 -5.11
N GLU A 86 -13.73 -18.87 -6.36
CA GLU A 86 -14.35 -19.69 -7.41
C GLU A 86 -13.32 -20.25 -8.39
N LEU A 87 -12.06 -19.89 -8.20
CA LEU A 87 -10.99 -20.17 -9.15
C LEU A 87 -10.85 -21.67 -9.47
N PRO A 88 -10.80 -22.60 -8.50
CA PRO A 88 -10.71 -24.03 -8.80
C PRO A 88 -11.85 -24.55 -9.70
N GLN A 89 -13.07 -24.05 -9.51
CA GLN A 89 -14.26 -24.45 -10.27
C GLN A 89 -14.25 -23.86 -11.69
N ARG A 90 -13.57 -22.73 -11.90
CA ARG A 90 -13.52 -22.01 -13.17
C ARG A 90 -12.27 -22.30 -14.01
N MET A 91 -11.44 -23.28 -13.64
CA MET A 91 -10.27 -23.67 -14.46
C MET A 91 -10.60 -24.11 -15.87
N GLY A 92 -11.74 -24.78 -16.06
CA GLY A 92 -12.19 -25.19 -17.40
C GLY A 92 -12.44 -23.99 -18.33
N GLU A 93 -13.02 -22.92 -17.80
CA GLU A 93 -13.24 -21.66 -18.51
C GLU A 93 -11.90 -21.00 -18.87
N LEU A 94 -10.98 -20.89 -17.89
CA LEU A 94 -9.67 -20.29 -18.12
C LEU A 94 -8.86 -21.07 -19.18
N ARG A 95 -8.90 -22.40 -19.16
CA ARG A 95 -8.24 -23.24 -20.17
C ARG A 95 -8.73 -22.98 -21.59
N GLN A 96 -10.01 -22.66 -21.76
CA GLN A 96 -10.58 -22.35 -23.07
C GLN A 96 -10.24 -20.94 -23.54
N ARG A 97 -10.16 -20.00 -22.60
CA ARG A 97 -9.98 -18.56 -22.85
C ARG A 97 -8.53 -18.14 -23.01
N CYS A 98 -7.64 -18.65 -22.16
CA CYS A 98 -6.25 -18.19 -22.07
C CYS A 98 -5.39 -18.86 -23.14
N ARG A 99 -4.83 -18.07 -24.07
CA ARG A 99 -3.94 -18.56 -25.14
C ARG A 99 -2.47 -18.23 -24.90
N GLY A 100 -2.18 -17.14 -24.19
CA GLY A 100 -0.84 -16.69 -23.85
C GLY A 100 -0.58 -16.66 -22.34
N PRO A 101 0.40 -15.86 -21.89
CA PRO A 101 0.68 -15.65 -20.47
C PRO A 101 -0.53 -15.10 -19.71
N ILE A 102 -0.66 -15.49 -18.45
CA ILE A 102 -1.75 -15.09 -17.55
C ILE A 102 -1.19 -14.16 -16.48
N TYR A 103 -1.61 -12.90 -16.51
CA TYR A 103 -1.27 -11.89 -15.52
C TYR A 103 -2.38 -11.84 -14.47
N VAL A 104 -2.06 -11.97 -13.19
CA VAL A 104 -3.06 -12.04 -12.12
C VAL A 104 -2.81 -10.94 -11.11
N TYR A 105 -3.85 -10.16 -10.81
CA TYR A 105 -3.78 -9.08 -9.83
C TYR A 105 -4.97 -9.11 -8.87
N SER A 106 -4.81 -8.42 -7.75
CA SER A 106 -5.84 -8.18 -6.74
C SER A 106 -5.64 -6.76 -6.16
N SER A 107 -6.31 -6.40 -5.07
CA SER A 107 -6.15 -5.07 -4.45
C SER A 107 -4.74 -4.87 -3.89
N HIS A 108 -4.28 -5.78 -3.01
CA HIS A 108 -3.01 -5.70 -2.27
C HIS A 108 -2.01 -6.79 -2.65
N ALA A 109 -2.23 -7.46 -3.79
CA ALA A 109 -1.42 -8.55 -4.31
C ALA A 109 -1.46 -9.89 -3.52
N GLU A 110 -2.09 -9.96 -2.33
CA GLU A 110 -2.17 -11.18 -1.53
C GLU A 110 -2.99 -12.29 -2.21
N ARG A 111 -4.25 -12.01 -2.54
CA ARG A 111 -5.15 -12.97 -3.20
C ARG A 111 -4.60 -13.44 -4.55
N SER A 112 -3.94 -12.54 -5.28
CA SER A 112 -3.36 -12.89 -6.58
C SER A 112 -2.17 -13.83 -6.47
N ARG A 113 -1.34 -13.79 -5.41
CA ARG A 113 -0.27 -14.79 -5.22
C ARG A 113 -0.82 -16.20 -5.07
N LYS A 114 -1.85 -16.36 -4.22
CA LYS A 114 -2.53 -17.65 -4.04
C LYS A 114 -3.18 -18.12 -5.33
N ALA A 115 -3.84 -17.21 -6.06
CA ALA A 115 -4.42 -17.52 -7.35
C ALA A 115 -3.37 -17.93 -8.39
N CYS A 116 -2.20 -17.28 -8.42
CA CYS A 116 -1.10 -17.64 -9.31
C CYS A 116 -0.63 -19.07 -9.09
N SER A 117 -0.45 -19.51 -7.83
CA SER A 117 -0.10 -20.92 -7.54
C SER A 117 -1.14 -21.88 -8.10
N ILE A 118 -2.43 -21.66 -7.80
CA ILE A 118 -3.53 -22.52 -8.27
C ILE A 118 -3.55 -22.60 -9.80
N ILE A 119 -3.39 -21.46 -10.49
CA ILE A 119 -3.42 -21.39 -11.95
C ILE A 119 -2.19 -22.08 -12.54
N ALA A 120 -1.00 -21.84 -12.00
CA ALA A 120 0.25 -22.42 -12.48
C ALA A 120 0.28 -23.95 -12.35
N ASP A 121 -0.33 -24.49 -11.29
CA ASP A 121 -0.47 -25.94 -11.11
C ASP A 121 -1.51 -26.56 -12.06
N SER A 122 -2.45 -25.76 -12.58
CA SER A 122 -3.63 -26.25 -13.30
C SER A 122 -3.59 -26.05 -14.82
N LEU A 123 -2.81 -25.07 -15.29
CA LEU A 123 -2.74 -24.64 -16.68
C LEU A 123 -1.30 -24.63 -17.20
N PRO A 124 -1.08 -24.96 -18.48
CA PRO A 124 0.26 -24.95 -19.08
C PRO A 124 0.78 -23.54 -19.42
N ASN A 125 -0.05 -22.51 -19.23
CA ASN A 125 0.29 -21.13 -19.58
C ASN A 125 1.27 -20.54 -18.56
N PRO A 126 2.25 -19.73 -18.99
CA PRO A 126 3.06 -18.95 -18.07
C PRO A 126 2.17 -18.07 -17.20
N VAL A 127 2.35 -18.13 -15.88
CA VAL A 127 1.62 -17.30 -14.93
C VAL A 127 2.53 -16.20 -14.40
N VAL A 128 2.01 -14.98 -14.35
CA VAL A 128 2.72 -13.80 -13.88
C VAL A 128 1.87 -13.09 -12.83
N HIS A 129 2.41 -12.98 -11.63
CA HIS A 129 1.81 -12.20 -10.55
C HIS A 129 2.08 -10.70 -10.76
N VAL A 130 1.07 -9.85 -10.55
CA VAL A 130 1.23 -8.40 -10.58
C VAL A 130 1.50 -7.89 -9.15
N ASP A 131 2.74 -7.46 -8.90
CA ASP A 131 3.21 -6.98 -7.61
C ASP A 131 2.54 -5.64 -7.23
N GLY A 132 2.19 -5.51 -5.96
CA GLY A 132 1.55 -4.33 -5.37
C GLY A 132 0.03 -4.24 -5.58
N GLY A 133 -0.53 -4.94 -6.56
CA GLY A 133 -1.96 -4.86 -6.86
C GLY A 133 -2.40 -3.43 -7.23
N LEU A 134 -3.71 -3.15 -7.20
CA LEU A 134 -4.24 -1.83 -7.53
C LEU A 134 -3.92 -0.73 -6.50
N VAL A 135 -3.68 -1.09 -5.24
CA VAL A 135 -3.31 -0.13 -4.18
C VAL A 135 -2.06 0.66 -4.54
N ARG A 136 -1.09 0.01 -5.20
CA ARG A 136 0.14 0.65 -5.68
C ARG A 136 -0.11 1.78 -6.68
N PHE A 137 -1.20 1.71 -7.46
CA PHE A 137 -1.59 2.80 -8.35
C PHE A 137 -2.07 4.02 -7.56
N TRP A 138 -2.99 3.82 -6.62
CA TRP A 138 -3.62 4.90 -5.88
C TRP A 138 -2.71 5.52 -4.81
N ASN A 139 -1.80 4.75 -4.20
CA ASN A 139 -0.80 5.28 -3.27
C ASN A 139 0.32 6.10 -3.94
N GLY A 140 0.19 6.40 -5.24
CA GLY A 140 1.02 7.39 -5.91
C GLY A 140 2.47 6.96 -6.09
N SER A 141 2.79 5.67 -5.98
CA SER A 141 4.10 5.12 -6.36
C SER A 141 4.39 5.29 -7.86
N VAL A 142 3.38 5.67 -8.67
CA VAL A 142 3.44 5.62 -10.13
C VAL A 142 2.88 6.88 -10.78
N ARG A 143 3.76 7.77 -11.26
CA ARG A 143 3.42 8.82 -12.24
C ARG A 143 3.66 8.33 -13.67
N LEU A 144 2.94 7.30 -14.10
CA LEU A 144 2.98 6.85 -15.50
C LEU A 144 1.62 7.02 -16.12
N ASN A 145 1.49 8.01 -17.01
CA ASN A 145 0.27 8.29 -17.78
C ASN A 145 -0.30 7.02 -18.44
N ASP A 146 0.56 6.10 -18.85
CA ASP A 146 0.20 4.81 -19.45
C ASP A 146 -0.63 3.93 -18.50
N LEU A 147 -0.31 3.92 -17.20
CA LEU A 147 -1.05 3.14 -16.21
C LEU A 147 -2.40 3.80 -15.87
N LYS A 148 -2.45 5.13 -15.82
CA LYS A 148 -3.71 5.87 -15.64
C LYS A 148 -4.70 5.55 -16.76
N ALA A 149 -4.25 5.43 -18.01
CA ALA A 149 -5.09 5.03 -19.14
C ALA A 149 -5.57 3.56 -19.09
N MET A 150 -4.95 2.73 -18.25
CA MET A 150 -5.35 1.34 -18.03
C MET A 150 -6.33 1.18 -16.88
N VAL A 151 -6.39 2.07 -15.90
CA VAL A 151 -7.36 1.96 -14.81
C VAL A 151 -8.71 2.52 -15.27
N VAL A 152 -9.77 1.74 -15.11
CA VAL A 152 -11.15 2.17 -15.36
C VAL A 152 -11.96 1.98 -14.10
N THR A 153 -12.83 2.93 -13.78
CA THR A 153 -13.69 2.89 -12.59
C THR A 153 -15.09 3.35 -12.95
N ASP A 154 -16.07 2.79 -12.27
CA ASP A 154 -17.48 3.17 -12.37
C ASP A 154 -17.90 4.09 -11.20
N LEU A 155 -16.94 4.52 -10.37
CA LEU A 155 -17.17 5.42 -9.24
C LEU A 155 -17.59 6.82 -9.72
N PRO A 156 -18.57 7.47 -9.06
CA PRO A 156 -19.00 8.83 -9.39
C PRO A 156 -18.11 9.92 -8.77
N TYR A 157 -17.01 9.53 -8.11
CA TYR A 157 -16.05 10.41 -7.45
C TYR A 157 -14.62 10.00 -7.83
N GLU A 158 -13.67 10.91 -7.64
CA GLU A 158 -12.25 10.65 -7.88
C GLU A 158 -11.60 10.02 -6.63
N LEU A 159 -10.74 9.01 -6.81
CA LEU A 159 -9.83 8.56 -5.76
C LEU A 159 -8.50 9.31 -5.88
N ILE A 160 -7.97 9.79 -4.76
CA ILE A 160 -6.68 10.48 -4.72
C ILE A 160 -5.76 9.86 -3.66
N GLY A 161 -4.46 9.83 -3.93
CA GLY A 161 -3.44 9.39 -2.96
C GLY A 161 -2.72 10.56 -2.28
N GLY A 162 -1.78 10.25 -1.38
CA GLY A 162 -0.94 11.22 -0.67
C GLY A 162 -0.24 12.26 -1.56
N PRO A 163 0.39 11.88 -2.69
CA PRO A 163 1.03 12.85 -3.57
C PRO A 163 0.07 13.84 -4.23
N ASP A 164 -1.16 13.43 -4.53
CA ASP A 164 -2.19 14.29 -5.11
C ASP A 164 -2.83 15.16 -4.02
N LEU A 165 -3.07 14.59 -2.84
CA LEU A 165 -3.51 15.31 -1.65
C LEU A 165 -2.58 16.50 -1.33
N CYS A 166 -1.26 16.30 -1.32
CA CYS A 166 -0.31 17.39 -1.04
C CYS A 166 -0.27 18.47 -2.14
N GLN A 167 -0.71 18.19 -3.37
CA GLN A 167 -0.87 19.23 -4.40
C GLN A 167 -2.12 20.08 -4.15
N LEU A 168 -3.12 19.54 -3.45
CA LEU A 168 -4.40 20.20 -3.17
C LEU A 168 -4.39 20.98 -1.86
N VAL A 169 -3.49 20.68 -0.92
CA VAL A 169 -3.51 21.30 0.42
C VAL A 169 -3.31 22.82 0.42
N ASP A 170 -2.56 23.33 -0.56
CA ASP A 170 -2.31 24.77 -0.75
C ASP A 170 -3.38 25.47 -1.61
N ASP A 171 -4.32 24.71 -2.19
CA ASP A 171 -5.36 25.25 -3.07
C ASP A 171 -6.56 25.78 -2.26
N LYS A 172 -6.76 27.10 -2.31
CA LYS A 172 -7.88 27.78 -1.62
C LYS A 172 -9.25 27.43 -2.20
N GLY A 173 -9.30 26.84 -3.39
CA GLY A 173 -10.54 26.35 -4.02
C GLY A 173 -10.98 24.97 -3.53
N VAL A 174 -10.18 24.30 -2.70
CA VAL A 174 -10.46 22.96 -2.18
C VAL A 174 -10.95 23.04 -0.74
N LEU A 175 -12.07 22.37 -0.46
CA LEU A 175 -12.56 22.16 0.89
C LEU A 175 -12.30 20.70 1.32
N PHE A 176 -11.50 20.53 2.36
CA PHE A 176 -11.30 19.22 3.00
C PHE A 176 -12.44 18.93 3.97
N VAL A 177 -13.06 17.77 3.84
CA VAL A 177 -14.20 17.34 4.65
C VAL A 177 -13.80 16.09 5.44
N ASP A 178 -13.62 16.27 6.74
CA ASP A 178 -13.42 15.18 7.68
C ASP A 178 -14.77 14.54 8.00
N VAL A 179 -14.97 13.29 7.60
CA VAL A 179 -16.24 12.57 7.84
C VAL A 179 -16.17 11.55 8.97
N ARG A 180 -15.08 11.57 9.76
CA ARG A 180 -14.95 10.69 10.93
C ARG A 180 -16.03 10.99 11.97
N PRO A 181 -16.47 9.99 12.75
CA PRO A 181 -17.48 10.17 13.80
C PRO A 181 -17.20 11.33 14.76
N GLY A 182 -18.27 12.00 15.22
CA GLY A 182 -18.20 13.15 16.12
C GLY A 182 -17.34 12.94 17.37
N VAL A 183 -17.54 11.79 18.01
CA VAL A 183 -16.84 11.39 19.25
C VAL A 183 -15.32 11.31 19.08
N ILE A 184 -14.85 10.96 17.89
CA ILE A 184 -13.43 10.83 17.57
C ILE A 184 -12.76 12.21 17.46
N PHE A 185 -13.47 13.17 16.86
CA PHE A 185 -12.99 14.54 16.69
C PHE A 185 -13.02 15.33 18.01
N GLU A 186 -14.09 15.22 18.79
CA GLU A 186 -14.31 16.04 19.98
C GLU A 186 -13.62 15.53 21.24
N ARG A 187 -13.61 14.21 21.46
CA ARG A 187 -13.08 13.61 22.71
C ARG A 187 -11.66 13.08 22.57
N GLY A 188 -11.09 13.19 21.37
CA GLY A 188 -9.83 12.59 20.99
C GLY A 188 -9.95 11.07 20.95
N GLY A 189 -10.07 10.52 19.74
CA GLY A 189 -10.07 9.08 19.51
C GLY A 189 -8.82 8.35 20.03
N THR A 190 -8.66 7.10 19.58
CA THR A 190 -7.43 6.33 19.84
C THR A 190 -6.19 7.10 19.39
N GLU A 191 -5.04 6.78 19.94
CA GLU A 191 -3.80 7.47 19.59
C GLU A 191 -3.45 7.33 18.08
N LEU A 192 -3.84 6.22 17.44
CA LEU A 192 -3.79 6.04 15.99
C LEU A 192 -4.56 7.14 15.24
N ILE A 193 -5.80 7.42 15.67
CA ILE A 193 -6.62 8.45 15.03
C ILE A 193 -5.99 9.84 15.19
N ARG A 194 -5.42 10.14 16.36
CA ARG A 194 -4.72 11.40 16.60
C ARG A 194 -3.48 11.53 15.71
N ALA A 195 -2.75 10.43 15.51
CA ALA A 195 -1.57 10.38 14.67
C ALA A 195 -1.86 10.68 13.20
N GLY A 196 -3.02 10.28 12.69
CA GLY A 196 -3.46 10.61 11.34
C GLY A 196 -3.54 12.12 11.09
N GLY A 197 -3.71 12.93 12.13
CA GLY A 197 -3.77 14.38 12.01
C GLY A 197 -4.94 14.85 11.14
N ALA A 198 -4.77 16.02 10.53
CA ALA A 198 -5.72 16.59 9.58
C ALA A 198 -5.15 17.80 8.82
N PRO A 199 -5.70 18.17 7.64
CA PRO A 199 -5.40 19.45 6.98
C PRO A 199 -5.77 20.64 7.87
N VAL A 200 -5.01 21.73 7.78
CA VAL A 200 -5.34 22.98 8.50
C VAL A 200 -6.66 23.58 8.02
N ASN A 201 -6.92 23.57 6.71
CA ASN A 201 -8.14 24.13 6.11
C ASN A 201 -9.22 23.05 5.89
N ARG A 202 -9.91 22.65 6.96
CA ARG A 202 -10.94 21.60 6.91
C ARG A 202 -12.24 21.99 7.59
N ILE A 203 -13.33 21.36 7.16
CA ILE A 203 -14.58 21.27 7.92
C ILE A 203 -14.77 19.83 8.42
N HIS A 204 -15.30 19.69 9.64
CA HIS A 204 -15.69 18.38 10.17
C HIS A 204 -17.20 18.22 10.11
N ILE A 205 -17.63 17.23 9.32
CA ILE A 205 -19.03 16.81 9.17
C ILE A 205 -19.05 15.29 9.29
N PRO A 206 -19.32 14.74 10.49
CA PRO A 206 -19.44 13.30 10.65
C PRO A 206 -20.42 12.70 9.64
N VAL A 207 -20.11 11.52 9.12
CA VAL A 207 -20.94 10.87 8.08
C VAL A 207 -22.41 10.73 8.52
N GLU A 208 -22.67 10.51 9.80
CA GLU A 208 -24.01 10.43 10.39
C GLU A 208 -24.79 11.75 10.36
N ALA A 209 -24.08 12.88 10.29
CA ALA A 209 -24.65 14.22 10.21
C ALA A 209 -24.68 14.78 8.77
N LEU A 210 -24.04 14.10 7.82
CA LEU A 210 -23.80 14.61 6.47
C LEU A 210 -25.09 15.00 5.75
N THR A 211 -26.12 14.16 5.80
CA THR A 211 -27.40 14.44 5.13
C THR A 211 -28.06 15.73 5.63
N MET A 212 -27.95 16.04 6.93
CA MET A 212 -28.53 17.24 7.53
C MET A 212 -27.67 18.49 7.30
N ARG A 213 -26.35 18.32 7.24
CA ARG A 213 -25.36 19.40 7.10
C ARG A 213 -24.86 19.59 5.67
N MET A 214 -25.45 18.89 4.70
CA MET A 214 -25.03 18.92 3.29
C MET A 214 -25.11 20.31 2.68
N GLY A 215 -26.03 21.16 3.15
CA GLY A 215 -26.14 22.56 2.71
C GLY A 215 -24.97 23.46 3.12
N GLU A 216 -24.09 22.98 4.00
CA GLU A 216 -22.84 23.67 4.36
C GLU A 216 -21.73 23.45 3.32
N LEU A 217 -21.90 22.47 2.43
CA LEU A 217 -20.92 22.12 1.41
C LEU A 217 -21.25 22.80 0.07
N PRO A 218 -20.25 23.36 -0.64
CA PRO A 218 -20.46 23.95 -1.95
C PRO A 218 -20.78 22.86 -2.99
N LYS A 219 -21.87 23.04 -3.75
CA LYS A 219 -22.24 22.09 -4.82
C LYS A 219 -21.25 22.06 -6.00
N ASP A 220 -20.74 23.24 -6.36
CA ASP A 220 -19.86 23.44 -7.52
C ASP A 220 -18.37 23.56 -7.11
N GLY A 221 -18.05 23.37 -5.82
CA GLY A 221 -16.68 23.45 -5.29
C GLY A 221 -16.03 22.08 -5.19
N LYS A 222 -14.69 22.05 -5.22
CA LYS A 222 -13.92 20.81 -5.05
C LYS A 222 -13.94 20.37 -3.59
N LEU A 223 -14.46 19.16 -3.35
CA LEU A 223 -14.50 18.52 -2.04
C LEU A 223 -13.49 17.38 -1.97
N VAL A 224 -12.66 17.35 -0.95
CA VAL A 224 -11.79 16.20 -0.64
C VAL A 224 -12.23 15.58 0.67
N LEU A 225 -12.84 14.40 0.59
CA LEU A 225 -13.32 13.65 1.74
C LEU A 225 -12.25 12.72 2.25
N TYR A 226 -12.15 12.61 3.57
CA TYR A 226 -11.30 11.61 4.20
C TYR A 226 -11.90 11.16 5.53
N ASP A 227 -11.53 9.95 5.91
CA ASP A 227 -11.78 9.34 7.20
C ASP A 227 -10.57 8.46 7.57
N GLN A 228 -10.72 7.52 8.51
CA GLN A 228 -9.59 6.73 8.96
C GLN A 228 -9.05 5.77 7.89
N ASP A 229 -9.93 5.03 7.20
CA ASP A 229 -9.55 3.92 6.31
C ASP A 229 -10.06 4.08 4.85
N GLY A 230 -10.74 5.18 4.53
CA GLY A 230 -11.34 5.48 3.23
C GLY A 230 -12.81 5.05 3.11
N GLY A 231 -13.34 4.26 4.04
CA GLY A 231 -14.65 3.63 3.92
C GLY A 231 -15.82 4.61 4.07
N LEU A 232 -15.84 5.40 5.14
CA LEU A 232 -16.88 6.40 5.38
C LEU A 232 -16.75 7.56 4.40
N ALA A 233 -15.53 7.92 4.01
CA ALA A 233 -15.29 8.94 2.99
C ALA A 233 -15.90 8.55 1.64
N ALA A 234 -15.70 7.30 1.20
CA ALA A 234 -16.32 6.76 0.00
C ALA A 234 -17.86 6.72 0.09
N ALA A 235 -18.41 6.28 1.23
CA ALA A 235 -19.86 6.29 1.45
C ALA A 235 -20.45 7.71 1.40
N ALA A 236 -19.77 8.67 2.03
CA ALA A 236 -20.13 10.08 2.00
C ALA A 236 -20.06 10.67 0.58
N ALA A 237 -19.06 10.30 -0.21
CA ALA A 237 -18.92 10.75 -1.59
C ALA A 237 -20.07 10.26 -2.48
N LEU A 238 -20.58 9.04 -2.27
CA LEU A 238 -21.78 8.54 -2.96
C LEU A 238 -23.03 9.39 -2.62
N LEU A 239 -23.19 9.79 -1.36
CA LEU A 239 -24.31 10.67 -0.94
C LEU A 239 -24.18 12.07 -1.56
N LEU A 240 -22.98 12.63 -1.61
CA LEU A 240 -22.73 13.96 -2.16
C LEU A 240 -22.91 13.99 -3.69
N THR A 241 -22.35 13.02 -4.40
CA THR A 241 -22.52 12.92 -5.85
C THR A 241 -23.98 12.67 -6.23
N GLY A 242 -24.69 11.80 -5.49
CA GLY A 242 -26.13 11.57 -5.66
C GLY A 242 -27.03 12.78 -5.37
N SER A 243 -26.54 13.77 -4.62
CA SER A 243 -27.24 15.04 -4.32
C SER A 243 -26.84 16.21 -5.24
N GLY A 244 -25.96 15.94 -6.22
CA GLY A 244 -25.57 16.88 -7.26
C GLY A 244 -24.26 17.63 -7.01
N HIS A 245 -23.41 17.18 -6.08
CA HIS A 245 -22.02 17.66 -5.99
C HIS A 245 -21.21 17.03 -7.13
N THR A 246 -20.52 17.85 -7.93
CA THR A 246 -19.91 17.38 -9.18
C THR A 246 -18.40 17.17 -9.13
N ASP A 247 -17.70 17.75 -8.14
CA ASP A 247 -16.25 17.65 -7.97
C ASP A 247 -15.92 17.12 -6.58
N VAL A 248 -16.01 15.78 -6.46
CA VAL A 248 -15.83 15.06 -5.20
C VAL A 248 -14.66 14.09 -5.35
N SER A 249 -13.68 14.23 -4.48
CA SER A 249 -12.55 13.31 -4.35
C SER A 249 -12.54 12.63 -2.98
N VAL A 250 -12.04 11.40 -2.91
CA VAL A 250 -11.88 10.61 -1.68
C VAL A 250 -10.40 10.27 -1.51
N LEU A 251 -9.86 10.52 -0.31
CA LEU A 251 -8.52 10.07 0.06
C LEU A 251 -8.52 8.54 0.15
N PHE A 252 -7.82 7.91 -0.79
CA PHE A 252 -7.69 6.46 -0.88
C PHE A 252 -7.00 5.90 0.38
N GLU A 253 -7.56 4.82 0.94
CA GLU A 253 -7.14 4.22 2.22
C GLU A 253 -7.16 5.17 3.44
N GLY A 254 -7.79 6.35 3.29
CA GLY A 254 -7.93 7.32 4.36
C GLY A 254 -6.59 7.75 4.96
N LEU A 255 -6.62 8.02 6.26
CA LEU A 255 -5.43 8.40 7.01
C LEU A 255 -4.50 7.22 7.25
N ASP A 256 -5.00 6.00 7.38
CA ASP A 256 -4.19 4.80 7.60
C ASP A 256 -3.24 4.55 6.41
N GLY A 257 -3.75 4.68 5.19
CA GLY A 257 -2.93 4.60 3.98
C GLY A 257 -1.90 5.71 3.91
N LEU A 258 -2.29 6.95 4.28
CA LEU A 258 -1.41 8.11 4.27
C LEU A 258 -0.24 7.97 5.25
N LEU A 259 -0.50 7.47 6.46
CA LEU A 259 0.52 7.25 7.48
C LEU A 259 1.58 6.20 7.09
N GLN A 260 1.25 5.30 6.17
CA GLN A 260 2.14 4.25 5.69
C GLN A 260 3.04 4.69 4.53
N GLN A 261 2.81 5.90 3.97
CA GLN A 261 3.61 6.39 2.86
C GLN A 261 4.94 6.97 3.33
N PRO A 262 6.03 6.79 2.57
CA PRO A 262 7.29 7.46 2.86
C PRO A 262 7.13 8.98 2.81
N HIS A 263 7.94 9.69 3.59
CA HIS A 263 7.92 11.16 3.68
C HIS A 263 7.99 11.84 2.31
N GLU A 264 8.75 11.27 1.35
CA GLU A 264 8.85 11.80 -0.01
C GLU A 264 7.50 11.80 -0.78
N ARG A 265 6.58 10.89 -0.44
CA ARG A 265 5.24 10.80 -1.03
C ARG A 265 4.19 11.59 -0.26
N PHE A 266 4.48 11.96 0.98
CA PHE A 266 3.63 12.83 1.81
C PHE A 266 4.39 14.05 2.37
N PRO A 267 4.98 14.90 1.50
CA PRO A 267 5.87 15.98 1.93
C PRO A 267 5.15 17.14 2.63
N CYS A 268 3.82 17.19 2.60
CA CYS A 268 3.03 18.21 3.28
C CYS A 268 2.78 17.91 4.77
N GLN A 269 3.24 16.75 5.27
CA GLN A 269 3.20 16.42 6.69
C GLN A 269 3.95 17.46 7.52
N GLY A 270 3.30 18.04 8.53
CA GLY A 270 3.92 19.00 9.46
C GLY A 270 4.00 20.46 8.97
N LYS A 271 3.69 20.75 7.71
CA LYS A 271 3.55 22.12 7.19
C LYS A 271 2.08 22.56 7.19
N ASP A 272 1.28 21.93 6.32
CA ASP A 272 -0.14 22.24 6.11
C ASP A 272 -1.06 21.11 6.61
N TRP A 273 -0.42 20.10 7.21
CA TRP A 273 -1.05 18.96 7.85
C TRP A 273 -0.62 18.89 9.31
N SER A 274 -1.56 19.15 10.22
CA SER A 274 -1.28 19.14 11.65
C SER A 274 -1.44 17.74 12.23
N SER A 275 -0.39 17.22 12.85
CA SER A 275 -0.46 16.13 13.83
C SER A 275 0.11 16.64 15.16
N THR A 276 -0.50 16.26 16.26
CA THR A 276 -0.07 16.67 17.62
C THR A 276 0.68 15.56 18.34
N THR A 277 1.09 14.50 17.64
CA THR A 277 1.76 13.37 18.27
C THR A 277 3.17 13.74 18.70
N PRO A 278 3.60 13.35 19.92
CA PRO A 278 4.93 13.67 20.43
C PRO A 278 6.02 12.67 19.99
N TYR A 279 5.70 11.76 19.08
CA TYR A 279 6.60 10.75 18.51
C TYR A 279 6.63 10.86 16.99
N ARG A 280 7.63 10.23 16.36
CA ARG A 280 7.80 10.23 14.90
C ARG A 280 7.16 9.00 14.26
N LEU A 281 6.62 9.18 13.06
CA LEU A 281 6.12 8.09 12.23
C LEU A 281 7.20 7.73 11.20
N VAL A 282 7.44 6.44 11.01
CA VAL A 282 8.43 5.91 10.06
C VAL A 282 7.74 4.87 9.19
N ALA A 283 7.56 5.19 7.91
CA ALA A 283 7.09 4.25 6.92
C ALA A 283 8.11 3.12 6.71
N ALA A 284 7.63 1.94 6.33
CA ALA A 284 8.51 0.81 6.00
C ALA A 284 9.52 1.17 4.90
N GLU A 285 9.11 1.96 3.90
CA GLU A 285 9.99 2.41 2.83
C GLU A 285 11.08 3.37 3.29
N ASP A 286 10.83 4.12 4.37
CA ASP A 286 11.79 5.07 4.93
C ASP A 286 12.79 4.39 5.87
N LEU A 287 12.64 3.11 6.19
CA LEU A 287 13.45 2.42 7.21
C LEU A 287 14.96 2.47 6.91
N ASP A 288 15.38 2.50 5.64
CA ASP A 288 16.81 2.55 5.25
C ASP A 288 17.37 3.95 5.51
N THR A 289 16.65 4.98 5.04
CA THR A 289 17.00 6.39 5.27
C THR A 289 16.99 6.72 6.75
N ALA A 290 16.02 6.13 7.45
CA ALA A 290 15.90 6.15 8.87
C ALA A 290 17.18 5.53 9.46
N GLU A 291 17.50 4.26 9.25
CA GLU A 291 18.68 3.59 9.84
C GLU A 291 20.01 4.32 9.57
N VAL A 292 20.23 4.71 8.30
CA VAL A 292 21.45 5.42 7.87
C VAL A 292 21.62 6.77 8.55
N ARG A 293 20.53 7.46 8.89
CA ARG A 293 20.56 8.74 9.62
C ARG A 293 20.48 8.60 11.13
N MET A 294 20.00 7.46 11.63
CA MET A 294 19.49 7.33 13.01
C MET A 294 20.46 6.69 14.00
N GLY A 295 21.51 6.01 13.54
CA GLY A 295 22.38 5.23 14.42
C GLY A 295 21.67 3.97 14.97
N PRO A 296 22.21 3.30 16.00
CA PRO A 296 21.58 2.13 16.58
C PRO A 296 20.20 2.50 17.18
N VAL A 297 19.16 1.81 16.73
CA VAL A 297 17.77 1.98 17.23
C VAL A 297 17.36 0.70 17.95
N MET A 298 16.77 0.85 19.14
CA MET A 298 16.11 -0.26 19.81
C MET A 298 14.73 -0.47 19.19
N ILE A 299 14.50 -1.63 18.58
CA ILE A 299 13.18 -1.98 18.04
C ILE A 299 12.43 -2.78 19.09
N ILE A 300 11.25 -2.31 19.50
CA ILE A 300 10.37 -2.99 20.45
C ILE A 300 9.17 -3.59 19.69
N ASP A 301 9.06 -4.92 19.71
CA ASP A 301 7.90 -5.65 19.22
C ASP A 301 6.87 -5.78 20.35
N ILE A 302 5.72 -5.12 20.20
CA ILE A 302 4.68 -5.08 21.23
C ILE A 302 3.55 -6.10 21.02
N ARG A 303 3.68 -6.99 20.03
CA ARG A 303 2.71 -8.07 19.78
C ARG A 303 2.56 -8.98 20.99
N SER A 304 1.43 -9.67 21.06
CA SER A 304 1.22 -10.81 21.99
C SER A 304 2.35 -11.85 21.85
N ASN A 305 2.64 -12.59 22.93
CA ASN A 305 3.60 -13.70 22.93
C ASN A 305 3.35 -14.69 21.79
N GLU A 306 2.10 -15.05 21.56
CA GLU A 306 1.72 -16.03 20.55
C GLU A 306 2.03 -15.53 19.13
N ALA A 307 1.71 -14.27 18.82
CA ALA A 307 2.03 -13.69 17.51
C ALA A 307 3.54 -13.51 17.30
N TYR A 308 4.30 -13.11 18.33
CA TYR A 308 5.76 -12.99 18.26
C TYR A 308 6.44 -14.35 18.03
N LEU A 309 5.97 -15.39 18.74
CA LEU A 309 6.47 -16.76 18.60
C LEU A 309 5.88 -17.51 17.39
N GLY A 310 4.96 -16.90 16.63
CA GLY A 310 4.29 -17.54 15.49
C GLY A 310 3.39 -18.71 15.87
N THR A 311 2.82 -18.71 17.07
CA THR A 311 1.93 -19.74 17.61
C THR A 311 0.48 -19.25 17.78
N SER A 312 0.13 -18.08 17.24
CA SER A 312 -1.23 -17.54 17.32
C SER A 312 -2.22 -18.47 16.61
N PRO A 313 -3.43 -18.69 17.17
CA PRO A 313 -4.50 -19.38 16.45
C PRO A 313 -4.96 -18.59 15.21
N GLU A 314 -4.72 -17.28 15.19
CA GLU A 314 -4.96 -16.41 14.05
C GLU A 314 -3.73 -16.44 13.13
N THR A 315 -3.75 -17.30 12.11
CA THR A 315 -2.58 -17.56 11.25
C THR A 315 -2.02 -16.31 10.57
N TRP A 316 -2.85 -15.31 10.29
CA TRP A 316 -2.42 -14.03 9.72
C TRP A 316 -1.51 -13.21 10.65
N ARG A 317 -1.49 -13.51 11.96
CA ARG A 317 -0.57 -12.89 12.93
C ARG A 317 0.82 -13.55 12.94
N ASN A 318 0.92 -14.78 12.45
CA ASN A 318 2.15 -15.58 12.45
C ASN A 318 3.01 -15.24 11.22
N ILE A 319 3.50 -14.00 11.18
CA ILE A 319 4.27 -13.46 10.05
C ILE A 319 5.75 -13.24 10.40
N GLY A 320 6.28 -13.98 11.38
CA GLY A 320 7.68 -13.86 11.78
C GLY A 320 7.95 -12.68 12.72
N THR A 321 9.21 -12.24 12.77
CA THR A 321 9.71 -11.14 13.65
C THR A 321 10.79 -10.32 12.96
N LEU A 322 11.18 -9.18 13.55
CA LEU A 322 12.41 -8.48 13.13
C LEU A 322 13.63 -9.00 13.88
N ARG A 323 14.70 -9.27 13.15
CA ARG A 323 15.98 -9.70 13.68
C ARG A 323 16.50 -8.64 14.65
N GLY A 324 16.69 -9.05 15.90
CA GLY A 324 17.21 -8.16 16.95
C GLY A 324 16.14 -7.28 17.62
N SER A 325 14.85 -7.43 17.30
CA SER A 325 13.80 -6.75 18.06
C SER A 325 13.72 -7.28 19.50
N PHE A 326 13.49 -6.39 20.44
CA PHE A 326 13.17 -6.71 21.82
C PHE A 326 11.67 -6.93 21.97
N HIS A 327 11.25 -8.10 22.43
CA HIS A 327 9.83 -8.41 22.61
C HIS A 327 9.32 -7.90 23.95
N MET A 328 8.31 -7.03 23.91
CA MET A 328 7.67 -6.46 25.10
C MET A 328 6.16 -6.27 24.82
N PRO A 329 5.33 -7.29 25.07
CA PRO A 329 3.89 -7.24 24.80
C PRO A 329 3.20 -5.98 25.33
N ALA A 330 2.27 -5.41 24.57
CA ALA A 330 1.58 -4.16 24.92
C ALA A 330 0.89 -4.18 26.30
N ASP A 331 0.33 -5.33 26.69
CA ASP A 331 -0.33 -5.54 28.00
C ASP A 331 0.65 -5.62 29.18
N ARG A 332 1.93 -5.85 28.87
CA ARG A 332 3.05 -5.90 29.82
C ARG A 332 3.97 -4.70 29.76
N LEU A 333 3.83 -3.86 28.73
CA LEU A 333 4.68 -2.69 28.51
C LEU A 333 4.87 -1.95 29.82
N LYS A 334 3.77 -1.58 30.49
CA LYS A 334 3.82 -0.79 31.74
C LYS A 334 4.59 -1.44 32.89
N GLN A 335 4.56 -2.76 32.99
CA GLN A 335 5.22 -3.53 34.04
C GLN A 335 6.69 -3.74 33.73
N ASP A 336 7.03 -3.89 32.44
CA ASP A 336 8.39 -4.14 31.96
C ASP A 336 9.17 -2.84 31.70
N LEU A 337 8.50 -1.68 31.77
CA LEU A 337 9.05 -0.34 31.64
C LEU A 337 10.34 -0.05 32.45
N PRO A 338 10.51 -0.50 33.72
CA PRO A 338 11.74 -0.23 34.45
C PRO A 338 13.00 -0.74 33.74
N ALA A 339 12.88 -1.76 32.87
CA ALA A 339 13.97 -2.24 32.05
C ALA A 339 14.42 -1.23 30.97
N LEU A 340 13.56 -0.25 30.63
CA LEU A 340 13.82 0.80 29.63
C LEU A 340 14.39 2.09 30.23
N GLU A 341 14.44 2.23 31.56
CA GLU A 341 14.90 3.47 32.22
C GLU A 341 16.34 3.86 31.82
N LEU A 342 17.20 2.87 31.58
CA LEU A 342 18.58 3.09 31.14
C LEU A 342 18.69 3.58 29.68
N PHE A 343 17.61 3.51 28.92
CA PHE A 343 17.54 3.79 27.48
C PHE A 343 16.63 5.00 27.19
N VAL A 344 16.38 5.86 28.17
CA VAL A 344 15.45 7.01 28.04
C VAL A 344 15.85 8.00 26.93
N HIS A 345 17.14 8.11 26.65
CA HIS A 345 17.69 8.97 25.59
C HIS A 345 18.01 8.23 24.29
N ASP A 346 17.90 6.90 24.29
CA ASP A 346 18.19 6.11 23.12
C ASP A 346 16.98 6.12 22.16
N PRO A 347 17.20 6.14 20.84
CA PRO A 347 16.13 6.01 19.88
C PRO A 347 15.38 4.68 20.04
N ILE A 348 14.07 4.75 20.22
CA ILE A 348 13.18 3.58 20.30
C ILE A 348 12.22 3.59 19.12
N MET A 349 12.13 2.47 18.42
CA MET A 349 11.12 2.23 17.40
C MET A 349 10.15 1.16 17.91
N VAL A 350 8.88 1.53 18.05
CA VAL A 350 7.80 0.63 18.43
C VAL A 350 7.17 0.06 17.17
N MET A 351 6.88 -1.24 17.18
CA MET A 351 6.11 -1.88 16.12
C MET A 351 5.12 -2.89 16.70
N ASP A 352 4.00 -3.06 15.99
CA ASP A 352 3.05 -4.14 16.18
C ASP A 352 2.87 -4.88 14.83
N HIS A 353 1.77 -5.61 14.67
CA HIS A 353 1.39 -6.24 13.42
C HIS A 353 1.07 -5.21 12.34
N GLY A 354 0.33 -4.13 12.66
CA GLY A 354 0.20 -2.98 11.77
C GLY A 354 -0.88 -1.93 12.09
N HIS A 355 -2.15 -2.34 12.21
CA HIS A 355 -3.30 -1.42 12.12
C HIS A 355 -4.20 -1.41 13.39
N ASP A 356 -3.80 -2.08 14.46
CA ASP A 356 -4.59 -2.19 15.69
C ASP A 356 -4.43 -0.99 16.65
N GLY A 357 -3.51 -0.07 16.33
CA GLY A 357 -3.28 1.14 17.12
C GLY A 357 -2.45 0.94 18.38
N ASN A 358 -2.12 -0.29 18.78
CA ASN A 358 -1.37 -0.54 20.00
C ASN A 358 0.03 0.09 19.95
N ALA A 359 0.67 0.11 18.77
CA ALA A 359 1.99 0.73 18.61
C ALA A 359 1.96 2.23 18.92
N PHE A 360 0.83 2.88 18.63
CA PHE A 360 0.60 4.29 18.91
C PHE A 360 0.42 4.53 20.41
N GLU A 361 -0.42 3.72 21.07
CA GLU A 361 -0.61 3.77 22.53
C GLU A 361 0.68 3.48 23.30
N ALA A 362 1.47 2.51 22.83
CA ALA A 362 2.77 2.17 23.38
C ALA A 362 3.77 3.33 23.20
N ALA A 363 3.82 3.93 22.02
CA ALA A 363 4.68 5.10 21.77
C ALA A 363 4.30 6.28 22.67
N ARG A 364 3.00 6.57 22.83
CA ARG A 364 2.52 7.59 23.77
C ARG A 364 2.96 7.28 25.20
N THR A 365 2.80 6.04 25.64
CA THR A 365 3.22 5.59 26.98
C THR A 365 4.70 5.85 27.21
N LEU A 366 5.57 5.53 26.23
CA LEU A 366 7.00 5.79 26.33
C LEU A 366 7.31 7.30 26.42
N VAL A 367 6.66 8.13 25.61
CA VAL A 367 6.84 9.59 25.68
C VAL A 367 6.41 10.13 27.04
N ASP A 368 5.26 9.70 27.57
CA ASP A 368 4.74 10.15 28.87
C ASP A 368 5.68 9.84 30.04
N MET A 369 6.63 8.94 29.82
CA MET A 369 7.67 8.57 30.77
C MET A 369 9.00 9.27 30.57
N GLY A 370 9.07 10.17 29.59
CA GLY A 370 10.26 10.96 29.32
C GLY A 370 11.18 10.40 28.24
N HIS A 371 10.80 9.32 27.53
CA HIS A 371 11.53 8.94 26.33
C HIS A 371 11.41 10.04 25.26
N THR A 372 12.54 10.53 24.77
CA THR A 372 12.58 11.75 23.93
C THR A 372 12.65 11.49 22.42
N ASP A 373 13.02 10.28 21.99
CA ASP A 373 13.09 9.89 20.57
C ASP A 373 12.34 8.57 20.34
N VAL A 374 11.01 8.65 20.49
CA VAL A 374 10.10 7.54 20.23
C VAL A 374 9.61 7.62 18.79
N ARG A 375 9.60 6.47 18.13
CA ARG A 375 9.21 6.31 16.72
C ARG A 375 8.26 5.13 16.58
N ILE A 376 7.42 5.15 15.55
CA ILE A 376 6.54 4.04 15.20
C ILE A 376 6.89 3.57 13.79
N LEU A 377 7.08 2.26 13.62
CA LEU A 377 7.06 1.64 12.30
C LEU A 377 5.60 1.54 11.82
N THR A 378 5.16 2.51 11.02
CA THR A 378 3.77 2.57 10.53
C THR A 378 3.48 1.42 9.58
N GLY A 379 2.30 0.81 9.71
CA GLY A 379 1.97 -0.45 9.03
C GLY A 379 2.57 -1.68 9.70
N GLY A 380 3.44 -1.50 10.71
CA GLY A 380 4.02 -2.58 11.51
C GLY A 380 4.79 -3.60 10.69
N LEU A 381 4.88 -4.82 11.22
CA LEU A 381 5.56 -5.92 10.53
C LEU A 381 4.83 -6.31 9.23
N SER A 382 3.50 -6.27 9.21
CA SER A 382 2.69 -6.60 8.02
C SER A 382 2.97 -5.65 6.85
N GLY A 383 2.97 -4.34 7.12
CA GLY A 383 3.31 -3.31 6.14
C GLY A 383 4.73 -3.51 5.60
N LEU A 384 5.70 -3.75 6.47
CA LEU A 384 7.07 -4.05 6.04
C LEU A 384 7.15 -5.27 5.13
N GLN A 385 6.53 -6.41 5.52
CA GLN A 385 6.48 -7.59 4.65
C GLN A 385 5.83 -7.29 3.30
N TRP A 386 4.76 -6.50 3.30
CA TRP A 386 4.10 -6.10 2.08
C TRP A 386 5.06 -5.33 1.19
N HIS A 387 5.79 -4.34 1.71
CA HIS A 387 6.74 -3.56 0.91
C HIS A 387 7.89 -4.40 0.38
N VAL A 388 8.49 -5.27 1.20
CA VAL A 388 9.54 -6.22 0.77
C VAL A 388 9.10 -7.03 -0.44
N ARG A 389 7.85 -7.51 -0.42
CA ARG A 389 7.30 -8.41 -1.45
C ARG A 389 6.68 -7.70 -2.66
N ASN A 390 6.47 -6.39 -2.59
CA ASN A 390 5.69 -5.65 -3.60
C ASN A 390 6.40 -4.42 -4.15
N THR A 391 7.55 -4.02 -3.60
CA THR A 391 8.26 -2.80 -4.00
C THR A 391 9.64 -3.14 -4.57
N PRO A 392 9.94 -2.71 -5.81
CA PRO A 392 11.27 -2.86 -6.40
C PRO A 392 12.36 -2.33 -5.48
N GLY A 393 13.42 -3.11 -5.32
CA GLY A 393 14.58 -2.70 -4.53
C GLY A 393 14.40 -2.81 -3.02
N MET A 394 13.34 -3.44 -2.52
CA MET A 394 13.13 -3.66 -1.08
C MET A 394 13.40 -5.10 -0.61
N ALA A 395 13.80 -6.00 -1.50
CA ALA A 395 14.11 -7.38 -1.16
C ALA A 395 15.26 -7.51 -0.14
N HIS A 396 16.16 -6.51 -0.05
CA HIS A 396 17.25 -6.54 0.93
C HIS A 396 16.75 -6.49 2.37
N TRP A 397 15.50 -6.09 2.62
CA TRP A 397 14.87 -6.13 3.93
C TRP A 397 14.57 -7.53 4.44
N GLU A 398 14.53 -8.55 3.56
CA GLU A 398 14.33 -9.95 3.97
C GLU A 398 15.37 -10.40 5.00
N ARG A 399 16.60 -9.87 4.96
CA ARG A 399 17.66 -10.19 5.93
C ARG A 399 17.33 -9.77 7.37
N TRP A 400 16.49 -8.75 7.51
CA TRP A 400 16.04 -8.20 8.77
C TRP A 400 14.82 -8.92 9.32
N MET A 401 14.17 -9.75 8.51
CA MET A 401 13.04 -10.54 8.94
C MET A 401 13.51 -11.95 9.32
N LEU A 402 12.91 -12.48 10.38
CA LEU A 402 12.93 -13.90 10.68
C LEU A 402 11.58 -14.47 10.26
N PRO A 403 11.52 -15.56 9.46
CA PRO A 403 10.26 -16.18 9.08
C PRO A 403 9.51 -16.68 10.32
N ALA A 404 8.20 -16.91 10.19
CA ALA A 404 7.47 -17.60 11.24
C ALA A 404 7.99 -19.04 11.40
N PRO A 405 7.98 -19.62 12.62
CA PRO A 405 8.35 -21.02 12.77
C PRO A 405 7.52 -21.93 11.86
N GLY A 406 8.20 -22.73 11.03
CA GLY A 406 7.57 -23.64 10.08
C GLY A 406 7.44 -23.13 8.64
N GLU A 407 7.95 -21.93 8.33
CA GLU A 407 8.04 -21.39 6.95
C GLU A 407 9.44 -21.51 6.31
N GLU A 408 10.36 -22.28 6.91
CA GLU A 408 11.73 -22.51 6.38
C GLU A 408 11.81 -23.47 5.19
#